data_AF-A0A352KZJ5-F1
#
_entry.id   AF-A0A352KZJ5-F1
#
_cell.length_a   1.000
_cell.length_b   1.000
_cell.length_c   1.000
_cell.angle_alpha   90.00
_cell.angle_beta   90.00
_cell.angle_gamma   90.00
#
_symmetry.space_group_name_H-M   'P 1'
#
loop_
_entity.id
_entity.type
_entity.pdbx_description
1 polymer ?
#
loop_
_entity_poly.entity_id
_entity_poly.type
_entity_poly.pdbx_seq_one_letter_code
_entity_poly.pdbx_strand_id
1 'polypeptide(L)'
;MHSFYHHPNPRCRSRCLPAILLLTLTTALCSADDEALRERLKDANGVQTDVWVYNDIPAAMAEARRTNKPLFVTFRCVPCRDCAAFDADVANGSEKVKLFARDRFISVRQVEMKGVDLNQFQFDYDLNWAAMFLNADGTVYARYGTQSAEGSDAFNSIDGLIATMERVLQMHNSWPANRDQLQQKRGNPKPAASALQLPGLRNPEKYARETTRSNCIHCHNIHDAEHLHALQQGQWKPDLMWKYPLPDLIGLKIDRRSGITISEVVAGSPAARAGLQSGEDILTMNGQAIASIADMQWVLHPLDGENATVEIEGSRSGRKTVRLGSGWRKHDFSWRGSMWNAPPRLQIWLPELTADQTKALGLPVGDGALEVRWINMEGPGGRQAKADGLQEKDIVIAADGQPIRMDSKQFSAWLKLNYRVGQKLPLTILRNGQRREVSLLLVE
;
A
#
# COMPACT_ATOMS: atom_id res chain seq x y z
N MET A 1 -29.11 -46.69 -85.07
CA MET A 1 -28.05 -46.11 -85.93
C MET A 1 -26.88 -45.72 -85.03
N HIS A 2 -25.70 -46.31 -85.29
CA HIS A 2 -24.45 -46.06 -84.55
C HIS A 2 -23.93 -44.63 -84.76
N SER A 3 -23.36 -44.01 -83.72
CA SER A 3 -21.91 -43.73 -83.66
C SER A 3 -21.46 -43.16 -82.29
N PHE A 4 -20.42 -43.78 -81.73
CA PHE A 4 -19.27 -43.32 -80.92
C PHE A 4 -19.13 -41.82 -80.50
N TYR A 5 -18.46 -41.38 -79.42
CA TYR A 5 -17.27 -41.83 -78.68
C TYR A 5 -17.16 -41.15 -77.27
N HIS A 6 -16.46 -41.83 -76.35
CA HIS A 6 -15.60 -41.38 -75.22
C HIS A 6 -16.10 -40.66 -73.94
N HIS A 7 -15.88 -41.34 -72.80
CA HIS A 7 -15.62 -40.86 -71.41
C HIS A 7 -14.31 -40.02 -71.29
N PRO A 8 -14.07 -39.14 -70.26
CA PRO A 8 -14.11 -39.51 -68.83
C PRO A 8 -14.53 -38.46 -67.76
N ASN A 9 -15.00 -39.02 -66.62
CA ASN A 9 -15.06 -38.59 -65.21
C ASN A 9 -14.65 -37.14 -64.80
N PRO A 10 -15.51 -36.38 -64.08
CA PRO A 10 -15.09 -35.23 -63.28
C PRO A 10 -14.80 -35.63 -61.82
N ARG A 11 -13.58 -35.31 -61.38
CA ARG A 11 -13.10 -35.43 -60.00
C ARG A 11 -13.89 -34.53 -59.04
N CYS A 12 -14.23 -35.11 -57.90
CA CYS A 12 -14.73 -34.46 -56.68
C CYS A 12 -13.86 -33.25 -56.30
N ARG A 13 -14.45 -32.04 -56.24
CA ARG A 13 -13.85 -30.85 -55.63
C ARG A 13 -14.68 -30.48 -54.40
N SER A 14 -14.17 -30.84 -53.23
CA SER A 14 -14.62 -30.29 -51.95
C SER A 14 -14.33 -28.78 -51.93
N ARG A 15 -15.38 -27.99 -51.66
CA ARG A 15 -15.26 -26.56 -51.36
C ARG A 15 -14.73 -26.41 -49.93
N CYS A 16 -13.46 -26.04 -49.78
CA CYS A 16 -12.97 -25.45 -48.54
C CYS A 16 -13.47 -23.99 -48.48
N LEU A 17 -14.34 -23.68 -47.52
CA LEU A 17 -14.53 -22.30 -47.06
C LEU A 17 -13.31 -21.89 -46.23
N PRO A 18 -12.72 -20.70 -46.43
CA PRO A 18 -11.71 -20.20 -45.52
C PRO A 18 -12.41 -19.57 -44.31
N ALA A 19 -12.17 -20.12 -43.13
CA ALA A 19 -12.46 -19.45 -41.86
C ALA A 19 -11.49 -18.27 -41.72
N ILE A 20 -11.95 -17.06 -42.02
CA ILE A 20 -11.17 -15.82 -41.93
C ILE A 20 -11.75 -14.95 -40.80
N LEU A 21 -10.84 -14.55 -39.90
CA LEU A 21 -10.88 -13.42 -38.97
C LEU A 21 -12.00 -13.38 -37.91
N LEU A 22 -11.64 -13.80 -36.69
CA LEU A 22 -12.30 -13.35 -35.46
C LEU A 22 -11.29 -12.85 -34.39
N LEU A 23 -10.00 -12.74 -34.72
CA LEU A 23 -8.95 -12.37 -33.76
C LEU A 23 -8.63 -10.87 -33.67
N THR A 24 -9.20 -10.02 -34.52
CA THR A 24 -8.89 -8.58 -34.57
C THR A 24 -9.87 -7.70 -33.79
N LEU A 25 -11.02 -8.22 -33.35
CA LEU A 25 -12.02 -7.44 -32.63
C LEU A 25 -11.68 -7.25 -31.13
N THR A 26 -11.07 -8.26 -30.50
CA THR A 26 -10.81 -8.26 -29.05
C THR A 26 -9.69 -7.31 -28.63
N THR A 27 -8.63 -7.16 -29.43
CA THR A 27 -7.51 -6.25 -29.12
C THR A 27 -7.91 -4.77 -29.23
N ALA A 28 -8.79 -4.44 -30.17
CA ALA A 28 -9.28 -3.06 -30.36
C ALA A 28 -10.24 -2.61 -29.24
N LEU A 29 -11.05 -3.55 -28.69
CA LEU A 29 -11.97 -3.28 -27.58
C LEU A 29 -11.22 -3.01 -26.27
N CYS A 30 -10.22 -3.82 -25.91
CA CYS A 30 -9.39 -3.59 -24.72
C CYS A 30 -8.66 -2.24 -24.75
N SER A 31 -8.12 -1.83 -25.91
CA SER A 31 -7.43 -0.53 -26.01
C SER A 31 -8.35 0.68 -25.83
N ALA A 32 -9.64 0.55 -26.16
CA ALA A 32 -10.61 1.65 -26.04
C ALA A 32 -11.07 1.85 -24.59
N ASP A 33 -11.30 0.77 -23.85
CA ASP A 33 -11.69 0.81 -22.43
C ASP A 33 -10.55 1.36 -21.55
N ASP A 34 -9.30 1.01 -21.88
CA ASP A 34 -8.10 1.50 -21.19
C ASP A 34 -7.91 3.01 -21.37
N GLU A 35 -8.07 3.52 -22.60
CA GLU A 35 -7.97 4.96 -22.89
C GLU A 35 -9.07 5.73 -22.15
N ALA A 36 -10.31 5.21 -22.18
CA ALA A 36 -11.42 5.83 -21.48
C ALA A 36 -11.18 5.89 -19.96
N LEU A 37 -10.62 4.84 -19.35
CA LEU A 37 -10.24 4.86 -17.93
C LEU A 37 -9.16 5.90 -17.62
N ARG A 38 -8.12 5.96 -18.46
CA ARG A 38 -7.02 6.90 -18.31
C ARG A 38 -7.50 8.35 -18.36
N GLU A 39 -8.37 8.67 -19.31
CA GLU A 39 -9.01 9.98 -19.44
C GLU A 39 -9.88 10.33 -18.22
N ARG A 40 -10.74 9.40 -17.78
CA ARG A 40 -11.58 9.60 -16.59
C ARG A 40 -10.77 9.84 -15.31
N LEU A 41 -9.61 9.19 -15.18
CA LEU A 41 -8.70 9.37 -14.05
C LEU A 41 -7.75 10.56 -14.20
N LYS A 42 -7.60 11.10 -15.41
CA LYS A 42 -6.61 12.14 -15.77
C LYS A 42 -5.18 11.68 -15.48
N ASP A 43 -4.87 10.45 -15.83
CA ASP A 43 -3.56 9.84 -15.57
C ASP A 43 -2.54 10.19 -16.66
N ALA A 44 -1.89 11.35 -16.51
CA ALA A 44 -0.87 11.82 -17.45
C ALA A 44 0.33 10.86 -17.59
N ASN A 45 0.55 10.00 -16.59
CA ASN A 45 1.67 9.06 -16.59
C ASN A 45 1.35 7.72 -17.27
N GLY A 46 0.09 7.47 -17.63
CA GLY A 46 -0.36 6.22 -18.24
C GLY A 46 -0.23 6.12 -19.76
N VAL A 47 0.38 7.11 -20.43
CA VAL A 47 0.30 7.29 -21.89
C VAL A 47 1.34 6.47 -22.68
N GLN A 48 2.42 5.99 -22.03
CA GLN A 48 3.46 5.18 -22.70
C GLN A 48 3.05 3.72 -22.89
N THR A 49 2.19 3.46 -23.88
CA THR A 49 1.64 2.12 -24.18
C THR A 49 2.68 1.12 -24.71
N ASP A 50 3.86 1.58 -25.15
CA ASP A 50 4.99 0.73 -25.53
C ASP A 50 5.69 0.08 -24.31
N VAL A 51 5.43 0.62 -23.10
CA VAL A 51 6.00 0.14 -21.84
C VAL A 51 4.93 -0.49 -20.96
N TRP A 52 3.78 0.17 -20.84
CA TRP A 52 2.78 -0.15 -19.82
C TRP A 52 1.53 -0.80 -20.41
N VAL A 53 1.26 -2.05 -19.99
CA VAL A 53 -0.09 -2.60 -20.04
C VAL A 53 -0.93 -1.84 -19.01
N TYR A 54 -1.99 -1.17 -19.46
CA TYR A 54 -2.77 -0.29 -18.59
C TYR A 54 -3.93 -1.08 -17.95
N ASN A 55 -3.91 -1.21 -16.62
CA ASN A 55 -5.01 -1.80 -15.84
C ASN A 55 -5.48 -3.23 -16.25
N ASP A 56 -4.71 -3.97 -17.04
CA ASP A 56 -5.03 -5.33 -17.53
C ASP A 56 -3.95 -6.36 -17.11
N ILE A 57 -3.98 -6.74 -15.83
CA ILE A 57 -3.11 -7.79 -15.28
C ILE A 57 -3.31 -9.14 -15.99
N PRO A 58 -4.53 -9.62 -16.29
CA PRO A 58 -4.73 -10.88 -17.02
C PRO A 58 -4.01 -10.93 -18.37
N ALA A 59 -4.11 -9.89 -19.21
CA ALA A 59 -3.40 -9.83 -20.48
C ALA A 59 -1.87 -9.82 -20.28
N ALA A 60 -1.39 -9.05 -19.30
CA ALA A 60 0.03 -9.02 -18.96
C ALA A 60 0.55 -10.40 -18.50
N MET A 61 -0.23 -11.15 -17.72
CA MET A 61 0.15 -12.51 -17.32
C MET A 61 0.19 -13.47 -18.51
N ALA A 62 -0.76 -13.36 -19.45
CA ALA A 62 -0.75 -14.16 -20.68
C ALA A 62 0.50 -13.86 -21.54
N GLU A 63 0.84 -12.59 -21.69
CA GLU A 63 2.02 -12.15 -22.44
C GLU A 63 3.33 -12.56 -21.75
N ALA A 64 3.39 -12.48 -20.43
CA ALA A 64 4.52 -12.93 -19.62
C ALA A 64 4.76 -14.43 -19.79
N ARG A 65 3.70 -15.26 -19.85
CA ARG A 65 3.82 -16.70 -20.19
C ARG A 65 4.35 -16.90 -21.59
N ARG A 66 3.85 -16.14 -22.57
CA ARG A 66 4.24 -16.27 -23.98
C ARG A 66 5.70 -15.92 -24.23
N THR A 67 6.22 -14.92 -23.51
CA THR A 67 7.57 -14.37 -23.71
C THR A 67 8.59 -14.82 -22.68
N ASN A 68 8.17 -15.57 -21.67
CA ASN A 68 8.98 -15.97 -20.51
C ASN A 68 9.70 -14.76 -19.88
N LYS A 69 8.92 -13.72 -19.58
CA LYS A 69 9.38 -12.54 -18.86
C LYS A 69 8.63 -12.43 -17.52
N PRO A 70 9.28 -11.95 -16.45
CA PRO A 70 8.59 -11.62 -15.21
C PRO A 70 7.68 -10.40 -15.40
N LEU A 71 6.64 -10.31 -14.57
CA LEU A 71 5.78 -9.13 -14.49
C LEU A 71 6.38 -8.08 -13.53
N PHE A 72 6.20 -6.81 -13.89
CA PHE A 72 6.41 -5.65 -13.03
C PHE A 72 5.10 -4.87 -12.90
N VAL A 73 4.34 -5.10 -11.83
CA VAL A 73 3.02 -4.50 -11.63
C VAL A 73 3.15 -3.33 -10.67
N THR A 74 2.86 -2.12 -11.14
CA THR A 74 2.78 -0.91 -10.31
C THR A 74 1.33 -0.66 -9.91
N PHE A 75 1.10 -0.24 -8.66
CA PHE A 75 -0.18 0.15 -8.10
C PHE A 75 -0.15 1.63 -7.77
N ARG A 76 -1.02 2.41 -8.42
CA ARG A 76 -1.01 3.87 -8.27
C ARG A 76 -2.39 4.43 -7.97
N CYS A 77 -2.51 5.13 -6.84
CA CYS A 77 -3.65 6.00 -6.58
C CYS A 77 -3.49 7.33 -7.34
N VAL A 78 -3.87 7.36 -8.63
CA VAL A 78 -3.68 8.51 -9.54
C VAL A 78 -4.07 9.87 -8.94
N PRO A 79 -5.22 10.03 -8.25
CA PRO A 79 -5.61 11.34 -7.74
C PRO A 79 -4.77 11.88 -6.59
N CYS A 80 -3.99 11.03 -5.92
CA CYS A 80 -3.23 11.41 -4.74
C CYS A 80 -1.97 12.18 -5.12
N ARG A 81 -1.55 13.16 -4.30
CA ARG A 81 -0.31 13.91 -4.53
C ARG A 81 0.93 13.20 -3.99
N ASP A 82 0.76 12.37 -2.97
CA ASP A 82 1.85 11.59 -2.40
C ASP A 82 2.42 10.61 -3.42
N CYS A 83 3.76 10.51 -3.44
CA CYS A 83 4.56 9.77 -4.41
C CYS A 83 4.37 10.17 -5.89
N ALA A 84 3.74 11.32 -6.19
CA ALA A 84 3.49 11.69 -7.59
C ALA A 84 4.78 11.94 -8.39
N ALA A 85 5.82 12.48 -7.74
CA ALA A 85 7.13 12.68 -8.37
C ALA A 85 7.82 11.33 -8.65
N PHE A 86 7.88 10.45 -7.64
CA PHE A 86 8.44 9.11 -7.81
C PHE A 86 7.67 8.29 -8.87
N ASP A 87 6.34 8.35 -8.88
CA ASP A 87 5.51 7.73 -9.91
C ASP A 87 5.84 8.26 -11.31
N ALA A 88 6.03 9.57 -11.45
CA ALA A 88 6.42 10.17 -12.73
C ALA A 88 7.80 9.71 -13.18
N ASP A 89 8.77 9.59 -12.27
CA ASP A 89 10.11 9.08 -12.59
C ASP A 89 10.07 7.60 -13.01
N VAL A 90 9.28 6.76 -12.33
CA VAL A 90 9.12 5.35 -12.71
C VAL A 90 8.39 5.21 -14.04
N ALA A 91 7.31 5.96 -14.25
CA ALA A 91 6.48 5.85 -15.44
C ALA A 91 7.16 6.41 -16.68
N ASN A 92 7.86 7.55 -16.54
CA ASN A 92 8.29 8.38 -17.66
C ASN A 92 9.69 9.00 -17.51
N GLY A 93 10.13 9.34 -16.30
CA GLY A 93 11.30 10.20 -16.08
C GLY A 93 12.66 9.49 -16.08
N SER A 94 12.71 8.22 -15.70
CA SER A 94 13.96 7.45 -15.60
C SER A 94 14.17 6.55 -16.80
N GLU A 95 15.13 6.91 -17.66
CA GLU A 95 15.50 6.09 -18.83
C GLU A 95 15.95 4.67 -18.43
N LYS A 96 16.66 4.54 -17.30
CA LYS A 96 17.12 3.23 -16.82
C LYS A 96 15.96 2.35 -16.37
N VAL A 97 14.98 2.90 -15.65
CA VAL A 97 13.76 2.16 -15.27
C VAL A 97 12.97 1.79 -16.53
N LYS A 98 12.83 2.73 -17.47
CA LYS A 98 12.14 2.49 -18.74
C LYS A 98 12.74 1.33 -19.53
N LEU A 99 14.07 1.27 -19.67
CA LEU A 99 14.76 0.18 -20.36
C LEU A 99 14.50 -1.17 -19.69
N PHE A 100 14.56 -1.25 -18.34
CA PHE A 100 14.21 -2.48 -17.65
C PHE A 100 12.74 -2.85 -17.86
N ALA A 101 11.83 -1.91 -17.58
CA ALA A 101 10.38 -2.10 -17.65
C ALA A 101 9.92 -2.55 -19.04
N ARG A 102 10.49 -2.01 -20.11
CA ARG A 102 10.18 -2.36 -21.50
C ARG A 102 10.85 -3.67 -21.94
N ASP A 103 12.15 -3.79 -21.69
CA ASP A 103 12.94 -4.82 -22.38
C ASP A 103 13.02 -6.12 -21.57
N ARG A 104 12.89 -6.06 -20.23
CA ARG A 104 13.11 -7.19 -19.32
C ARG A 104 11.87 -7.66 -18.58
N PHE A 105 10.81 -6.86 -18.53
CA PHE A 105 9.57 -7.18 -17.83
C PHE A 105 8.37 -7.07 -18.77
N ILE A 106 7.25 -7.69 -18.38
CA ILE A 106 5.93 -7.26 -18.81
C ILE A 106 5.40 -6.30 -17.74
N SER A 107 5.39 -5.01 -18.05
CA SER A 107 5.10 -3.97 -17.07
C SER A 107 3.64 -3.56 -17.10
N VAL A 108 3.03 -3.41 -15.92
CA VAL A 108 1.62 -3.10 -15.75
C VAL A 108 1.47 -1.85 -14.89
N ARG A 109 0.59 -0.95 -15.32
CA ARG A 109 0.14 0.21 -14.53
C ARG A 109 -1.27 -0.04 -14.03
N GLN A 110 -1.40 -0.57 -12.82
CA GLN A 110 -2.67 -0.82 -12.16
C GLN A 110 -3.13 0.44 -11.40
N VAL A 111 -4.27 1.00 -11.82
CA VAL A 111 -4.80 2.26 -11.27
C VAL A 111 -6.17 2.11 -10.62
N GLU A 112 -6.78 0.94 -10.79
CA GLU A 112 -8.08 0.59 -10.22
C GLU A 112 -7.97 -0.63 -9.32
N MET A 113 -8.39 -0.54 -8.06
CA MET A 113 -8.27 -1.65 -7.10
C MET A 113 -9.49 -2.58 -7.05
N LYS A 114 -10.64 -2.20 -7.60
CA LYS A 114 -11.91 -2.92 -7.36
C LYS A 114 -11.92 -4.37 -7.82
N GLY A 115 -11.19 -4.68 -8.89
CA GLY A 115 -11.03 -6.04 -9.45
C GLY A 115 -9.69 -6.72 -9.11
N VAL A 116 -8.80 -6.09 -8.35
CA VAL A 116 -7.49 -6.67 -8.02
C VAL A 116 -7.66 -7.87 -7.09
N ASP A 117 -7.00 -8.99 -7.42
CA ASP A 117 -6.98 -10.19 -6.58
C ASP A 117 -6.14 -9.97 -5.31
N LEU A 118 -6.81 -9.84 -4.18
CA LEU A 118 -6.19 -9.63 -2.87
C LEU A 118 -5.51 -10.91 -2.33
N ASN A 119 -5.74 -12.08 -2.93
CA ASN A 119 -4.96 -13.29 -2.63
C ASN A 119 -3.64 -13.34 -3.40
N GLN A 120 -3.47 -12.51 -4.43
CA GLN A 120 -2.25 -12.43 -5.23
C GLN A 120 -1.42 -11.18 -4.87
N PHE A 121 -2.10 -10.03 -4.76
CA PHE A 121 -1.45 -8.74 -4.60
C PHE A 121 -1.62 -8.23 -3.18
N GLN A 122 -0.73 -8.70 -2.30
CA GLN A 122 -0.69 -8.31 -0.90
C GLN A 122 0.50 -7.42 -0.63
N PHE A 123 0.25 -6.16 -0.28
CA PHE A 123 1.25 -5.16 0.10
C PHE A 123 0.60 -4.18 1.10
N ASP A 124 1.37 -3.23 1.62
CA ASP A 124 0.81 -2.20 2.48
C ASP A 124 -0.20 -1.33 1.72
N TYR A 125 -1.49 -1.54 1.98
CA TYR A 125 -2.54 -0.88 1.22
C TYR A 125 -2.72 0.59 1.65
N ASP A 126 -2.06 1.06 2.71
CA ASP A 126 -2.01 2.49 3.03
C ASP A 126 -1.05 3.28 2.13
N LEU A 127 -0.31 2.61 1.23
CA LEU A 127 0.60 3.26 0.30
C LEU A 127 -0.12 3.92 -0.88
N ASN A 128 0.44 5.03 -1.34
CA ASN A 128 -0.03 5.78 -2.51
C ASN A 128 0.60 5.29 -3.83
N TRP A 129 1.72 4.58 -3.72
CA TRP A 129 2.43 3.89 -4.78
C TRP A 129 3.05 2.60 -4.22
N ALA A 130 2.89 1.49 -4.93
CA ALA A 130 3.56 0.23 -4.62
C ALA A 130 3.88 -0.53 -5.91
N ALA A 131 4.77 -1.52 -5.83
CA ALA A 131 5.01 -2.45 -6.90
C ALA A 131 5.12 -3.89 -6.42
N MET A 132 4.74 -4.81 -7.29
CA MET A 132 4.95 -6.24 -7.10
C MET A 132 5.54 -6.86 -8.35
N PHE A 133 6.43 -7.82 -8.13
CA PHE A 133 7.11 -8.56 -9.17
C PHE A 133 6.74 -10.03 -9.07
N LEU A 134 6.38 -10.63 -10.19
CA LEU A 134 5.81 -11.97 -10.21
C LEU A 134 6.23 -12.75 -11.44
N ASN A 135 6.26 -14.06 -11.30
CA ASN A 135 6.25 -14.97 -12.42
C ASN A 135 4.85 -15.06 -13.02
N ALA A 136 4.76 -15.51 -14.26
CA ALA A 136 3.51 -15.60 -15.00
C ALA A 136 2.55 -16.69 -14.45
N ASP A 137 3.02 -17.58 -13.56
CA ASP A 137 2.20 -18.53 -12.81
C ASP A 137 1.63 -17.97 -11.49
N GLY A 138 1.96 -16.71 -11.14
CA GLY A 138 1.53 -16.06 -9.90
C GLY A 138 2.54 -16.18 -8.75
N THR A 139 3.68 -16.83 -8.94
CA THR A 139 4.76 -16.84 -7.93
C THR A 139 5.26 -15.42 -7.70
N VAL A 140 5.24 -14.94 -6.46
CA VAL A 140 5.72 -13.59 -6.11
C VAL A 140 7.22 -13.61 -5.93
N TYR A 141 7.94 -12.79 -6.71
CA TYR A 141 9.38 -12.59 -6.56
C TYR A 141 9.70 -11.52 -5.51
N ALA A 142 9.00 -10.39 -5.55
CA ALA A 142 9.31 -9.24 -4.70
C ALA A 142 8.13 -8.28 -4.56
N ARG A 143 8.16 -7.51 -3.49
CA ARG A 143 7.39 -6.26 -3.31
C ARG A 143 8.34 -5.07 -3.38
N TYR A 144 7.85 -3.88 -3.70
CA TYR A 144 8.62 -2.66 -3.59
C TYR A 144 7.70 -1.47 -3.31
N GLY A 145 8.25 -0.41 -2.74
CA GLY A 145 7.52 0.77 -2.31
C GLY A 145 7.14 0.69 -0.83
N THR A 146 7.54 1.69 -0.06
CA THR A 146 7.13 1.85 1.34
C THR A 146 7.38 3.28 1.84
N GLN A 147 6.74 3.64 2.94
CA GLN A 147 6.81 4.97 3.54
C GLN A 147 6.86 4.91 5.06
N SER A 148 7.10 6.07 5.69
CA SER A 148 7.05 6.25 7.14
C SER A 148 6.47 7.62 7.49
N ALA A 149 6.46 7.94 8.79
CA ALA A 149 6.11 9.28 9.27
C ALA A 149 7.03 10.39 8.73
N GLU A 150 8.23 10.05 8.23
CA GLU A 150 9.16 11.00 7.61
C GLU A 150 8.69 11.49 6.23
N GLY A 151 7.81 10.74 5.56
CA GLY A 151 7.23 11.13 4.28
C GLY A 151 6.93 9.97 3.36
N SER A 152 6.14 10.26 2.32
CA SER A 152 5.64 9.25 1.36
C SER A 152 6.74 8.63 0.49
N ASP A 153 7.85 9.35 0.29
CA ASP A 153 9.01 8.87 -0.46
C ASP A 153 10.18 8.44 0.45
N ALA A 154 9.95 8.20 1.75
CA ALA A 154 11.02 7.91 2.72
C ALA A 154 11.93 6.73 2.29
N PHE A 155 11.37 5.71 1.63
CA PHE A 155 12.12 4.53 1.18
C PHE A 155 12.03 4.27 -0.33
N ASN A 156 11.35 5.13 -1.07
CA ASN A 156 11.26 5.03 -2.51
C ASN A 156 12.50 5.67 -3.14
N SER A 157 13.30 4.91 -3.87
CA SER A 157 14.40 5.43 -4.68
C SER A 157 14.49 4.72 -6.03
N ILE A 158 14.99 5.41 -7.05
CA ILE A 158 15.20 4.80 -8.38
C ILE A 158 16.27 3.72 -8.31
N ASP A 159 17.36 3.96 -7.58
CA ASP A 159 18.43 2.97 -7.38
C ASP A 159 17.91 1.72 -6.67
N GLY A 160 17.12 1.88 -5.60
CA GLY A 160 16.51 0.77 -4.87
C GLY A 160 15.54 -0.05 -5.72
N LEU A 161 14.78 0.62 -6.60
CA LEU A 161 13.88 -0.06 -7.52
C LEU A 161 14.68 -0.89 -8.52
N ILE A 162 15.71 -0.31 -9.15
CA ILE A 162 16.57 -1.01 -10.11
C ILE A 162 17.27 -2.20 -9.45
N ALA A 163 17.85 -2.01 -8.27
CA ALA A 163 18.49 -3.10 -7.53
C ALA A 163 17.49 -4.24 -7.24
N THR A 164 16.22 -3.90 -6.97
CA THR A 164 15.14 -4.89 -6.78
C THR A 164 14.83 -5.61 -8.09
N MET A 165 14.71 -4.87 -9.21
CA MET A 165 14.47 -5.44 -10.53
C MET A 165 15.58 -6.42 -10.95
N GLU A 166 16.85 -6.07 -10.72
CA GLU A 166 18.00 -6.94 -11.01
C GLU A 166 17.92 -8.27 -10.23
N ARG A 167 17.60 -8.21 -8.94
CA ARG A 167 17.42 -9.41 -8.11
C ARG A 167 16.21 -10.24 -8.53
N VAL A 168 15.14 -9.60 -8.98
CA VAL A 168 13.99 -10.31 -9.59
C VAL A 168 14.40 -11.05 -10.85
N LEU A 169 15.20 -10.44 -11.73
CA LEU A 169 15.68 -11.12 -12.95
C LEU A 169 16.57 -12.31 -12.61
N GLN A 170 17.41 -12.22 -11.59
CA GLN A 170 18.21 -13.35 -11.09
C GLN A 170 17.31 -14.49 -10.59
N MET A 171 16.27 -14.16 -9.80
CA MET A 171 15.31 -15.15 -9.32
C MET A 171 14.51 -15.78 -10.46
N HIS A 172 14.11 -15.00 -11.46
CA HIS A 172 13.39 -15.48 -12.63
C HIS A 172 14.25 -16.43 -13.48
N ASN A 173 15.51 -16.08 -13.73
CA ASN A 173 16.44 -16.94 -14.46
C ASN A 173 16.73 -18.27 -13.74
N SER A 174 16.60 -18.28 -12.42
CA SER A 174 16.79 -19.47 -11.58
C SER A 174 15.52 -20.31 -11.42
N TRP A 175 14.38 -19.86 -11.95
CA TRP A 175 13.10 -20.56 -11.83
C TRP A 175 13.08 -21.83 -12.71
N PRO A 176 12.59 -22.99 -12.23
CA PRO A 176 11.93 -23.23 -10.93
C PRO A 176 12.85 -23.75 -9.81
N ALA A 177 14.17 -23.73 -9.98
CA ALA A 177 15.11 -24.31 -9.00
C ALA A 177 15.09 -23.61 -7.64
N ASN A 178 14.68 -22.34 -7.59
CA ASN A 178 14.56 -21.53 -6.37
C ASN A 178 13.14 -21.47 -5.77
N ARG A 179 12.19 -22.31 -6.23
CA ARG A 179 10.77 -22.23 -5.85
C ARG A 179 10.52 -22.26 -4.34
N ASP A 180 11.32 -23.03 -3.61
CA ASP A 180 11.13 -23.24 -2.18
C ASP A 180 11.31 -21.94 -1.37
N GLN A 181 12.12 -21.01 -1.90
CA GLN A 181 12.36 -19.67 -1.31
C GLN A 181 11.26 -18.65 -1.65
N LEU A 182 10.33 -18.99 -2.56
CA LEU A 182 9.32 -18.08 -3.09
C LEU A 182 7.89 -18.50 -2.74
N GLN A 183 7.66 -19.79 -2.45
CA GLN A 183 6.32 -20.35 -2.21
C GLN A 183 5.51 -19.62 -1.13
N GLN A 184 6.18 -19.10 -0.09
CA GLN A 184 5.51 -18.42 1.03
C GLN A 184 5.23 -16.93 0.76
N LYS A 185 5.77 -16.36 -0.33
CA LYS A 185 5.68 -14.93 -0.62
C LYS A 185 4.28 -14.48 -1.05
N ARG A 186 3.33 -15.39 -1.33
CA ARG A 186 1.94 -15.05 -1.66
C ARG A 186 1.12 -14.62 -0.45
N GLY A 187 1.44 -15.13 0.74
CA GLY A 187 0.68 -14.86 1.96
C GLY A 187 -0.55 -15.75 2.15
N ASN A 188 -1.21 -15.58 3.30
CA ASN A 188 -2.47 -16.26 3.58
C ASN A 188 -3.61 -15.64 2.75
N PRO A 189 -4.62 -16.41 2.36
CA PRO A 189 -5.79 -15.86 1.68
C PRO A 189 -6.49 -14.78 2.50
N LYS A 190 -7.01 -13.77 1.82
CA LYS A 190 -7.86 -12.72 2.40
C LYS A 190 -9.32 -13.22 2.49
N PRO A 191 -10.14 -12.63 3.38
CA PRO A 191 -11.56 -13.02 3.52
C PRO A 191 -12.40 -12.88 2.23
N ALA A 192 -11.97 -12.03 1.31
CA ALA A 192 -12.57 -11.88 -0.01
C ALA A 192 -11.46 -11.79 -1.07
N ALA A 193 -11.76 -12.28 -2.28
CA ALA A 193 -10.80 -12.30 -3.37
C ALA A 193 -10.55 -10.91 -3.97
N SER A 194 -11.51 -9.98 -3.91
CA SER A 194 -11.34 -8.62 -4.45
C SER A 194 -11.75 -7.54 -3.45
N ALA A 195 -11.26 -6.33 -3.68
CA ALA A 195 -11.57 -5.19 -2.82
C ALA A 195 -13.08 -4.91 -2.76
N LEU A 196 -13.79 -5.00 -3.89
CA LEU A 196 -15.23 -4.75 -3.98
C LEU A 196 -16.07 -5.72 -3.14
N GLN A 197 -15.54 -6.92 -2.86
CA GLN A 197 -16.21 -7.99 -2.13
C GLN A 197 -15.86 -8.02 -0.64
N LEU A 198 -15.01 -7.10 -0.15
CA LEU A 198 -14.62 -7.08 1.26
C LEU A 198 -15.85 -6.81 2.15
N PRO A 199 -16.12 -7.64 3.18
CA PRO A 199 -17.32 -7.50 4.02
C PRO A 199 -17.47 -6.14 4.71
N GLY A 200 -16.36 -5.48 5.05
CA GLY A 200 -16.35 -4.16 5.68
C GLY A 200 -16.24 -2.98 4.71
N LEU A 201 -16.31 -3.20 3.39
CA LEU A 201 -16.22 -2.10 2.43
C LEU A 201 -17.47 -1.21 2.56
N ARG A 202 -17.26 0.07 2.86
CA ARG A 202 -18.34 1.06 2.93
C ARG A 202 -18.79 1.43 1.51
N ASN A 203 -20.09 1.54 1.25
CA ASN A 203 -20.64 1.98 -0.03
C ASN A 203 -20.18 1.15 -1.27
N PRO A 204 -20.25 -0.20 -1.25
CA PRO A 204 -19.78 -1.03 -2.37
C PRO A 204 -20.48 -0.68 -3.70
N GLU A 205 -21.78 -0.33 -3.67
CA GLU A 205 -22.52 0.08 -4.86
C GLU A 205 -22.00 1.36 -5.53
N LYS A 206 -21.34 2.26 -4.77
CA LYS A 206 -20.67 3.44 -5.33
C LYS A 206 -19.47 3.02 -6.19
N TYR A 207 -18.71 2.05 -5.68
CA TYR A 207 -17.47 1.56 -6.29
C TYR A 207 -17.71 0.57 -7.44
N ALA A 208 -18.86 -0.10 -7.46
CA ALA A 208 -19.25 -1.01 -8.55
C ALA A 208 -19.53 -0.28 -9.88
N ARG A 209 -19.77 1.04 -9.84
CA ARG A 209 -20.01 1.87 -11.04
C ARG A 209 -18.74 2.00 -11.89
N GLU A 210 -18.90 2.61 -13.06
CA GLU A 210 -17.75 3.03 -13.88
C GLU A 210 -16.82 3.94 -13.06
N THR A 211 -15.52 3.67 -13.14
CA THR A 211 -14.53 4.34 -12.30
C THR A 211 -14.23 5.75 -12.81
N THR A 212 -14.29 6.70 -11.88
CA THR A 212 -13.90 8.10 -12.01
C THR A 212 -13.04 8.49 -10.79
N ARG A 213 -12.47 9.69 -10.79
CA ARG A 213 -11.74 10.21 -9.62
C ARG A 213 -12.60 10.35 -8.35
N SER A 214 -13.93 10.31 -8.46
CA SER A 214 -14.86 10.51 -7.34
C SER A 214 -15.33 9.21 -6.66
N ASN A 215 -15.09 8.05 -7.30
CA ASN A 215 -15.61 6.75 -6.89
C ASN A 215 -14.65 5.59 -7.14
N CYS A 216 -13.34 5.85 -7.19
CA CYS A 216 -12.35 4.78 -7.16
C CYS A 216 -12.21 4.23 -5.73
N ILE A 217 -11.97 2.93 -5.60
CA ILE A 217 -11.49 2.34 -4.34
C ILE A 217 -10.04 2.76 -4.17
N HIS A 218 -9.76 3.60 -3.18
CA HIS A 218 -8.38 3.90 -2.79
C HIS A 218 -7.77 2.68 -2.10
N CYS A 219 -6.47 2.44 -2.26
CA CYS A 219 -5.81 1.27 -1.65
C CYS A 219 -6.12 1.17 -0.14
N HIS A 220 -6.06 2.27 0.59
CA HIS A 220 -6.29 2.27 2.05
C HIS A 220 -7.71 1.82 2.43
N ASN A 221 -8.68 1.87 1.50
CA ASN A 221 -10.03 1.37 1.74
C ASN A 221 -10.07 -0.14 1.99
N ILE A 222 -9.04 -0.89 1.58
CA ILE A 222 -8.90 -2.30 1.94
C ILE A 222 -8.67 -2.43 3.45
N HIS A 223 -7.73 -1.67 4.02
CA HIS A 223 -7.50 -1.64 5.45
C HIS A 223 -8.67 -1.01 6.22
N ASP A 224 -9.34 0.02 5.67
CA ASP A 224 -10.60 0.54 6.26
C ASP A 224 -11.65 -0.56 6.38
N ALA A 225 -11.80 -1.38 5.33
CA ALA A 225 -12.76 -2.48 5.31
C ALA A 225 -12.39 -3.59 6.31
N GLU A 226 -11.10 -3.93 6.41
CA GLU A 226 -10.61 -4.88 7.42
C GLU A 226 -10.89 -4.37 8.85
N HIS A 227 -10.64 -3.08 9.10
CA HIS A 227 -10.93 -2.45 10.38
C HIS A 227 -12.42 -2.50 10.70
N LEU A 228 -13.28 -2.07 9.77
CA LEU A 228 -14.73 -2.08 9.98
C LEU A 228 -15.27 -3.50 10.20
N HIS A 229 -14.78 -4.47 9.43
CA HIS A 229 -15.17 -5.86 9.61
C HIS A 229 -14.77 -6.38 11.00
N ALA A 230 -13.53 -6.13 11.44
CA ALA A 230 -13.08 -6.49 12.78
C ALA A 230 -13.95 -5.83 13.88
N LEU A 231 -14.33 -4.56 13.68
CA LEU A 231 -15.29 -3.88 14.56
C LEU A 231 -16.64 -4.60 14.63
N GLN A 232 -17.24 -4.91 13.48
CA GLN A 232 -18.55 -5.58 13.39
C GLN A 232 -18.54 -6.98 14.03
N GLN A 233 -17.39 -7.65 14.01
CA GLN A 233 -17.21 -8.96 14.64
C GLN A 233 -16.80 -8.88 16.12
N GLY A 234 -16.67 -7.68 16.71
CA GLY A 234 -16.18 -7.51 18.08
C GLY A 234 -14.71 -7.89 18.28
N GLN A 235 -13.94 -7.96 17.20
CA GLN A 235 -12.52 -8.35 17.16
C GLN A 235 -11.57 -7.15 17.03
N TRP A 236 -12.11 -5.93 17.01
CA TRP A 236 -11.31 -4.71 16.90
C TRP A 236 -10.32 -4.56 18.07
N LYS A 237 -9.06 -4.32 17.73
CA LYS A 237 -7.97 -3.96 18.67
C LYS A 237 -7.14 -2.83 18.06
N PRO A 238 -6.66 -1.86 18.85
CA PRO A 238 -5.79 -0.81 18.33
C PRO A 238 -4.56 -1.33 17.59
N ASP A 239 -4.05 -2.50 18.00
CA ASP A 239 -2.90 -3.18 17.41
C ASP A 239 -3.06 -3.47 15.91
N LEU A 240 -4.30 -3.56 15.41
CA LEU A 240 -4.58 -3.70 13.98
C LEU A 240 -4.09 -2.51 13.14
N MET A 241 -3.82 -1.36 13.77
CA MET A 241 -3.25 -0.16 13.13
C MET A 241 -1.72 -0.26 12.93
N TRP A 242 -1.01 -1.07 13.72
CA TRP A 242 0.42 -1.31 13.51
C TRP A 242 0.62 -2.35 12.41
N LYS A 243 0.49 -1.90 11.15
CA LYS A 243 0.69 -2.72 9.96
C LYS A 243 2.08 -2.54 9.38
N TYR A 244 2.57 -3.54 8.65
CA TYR A 244 3.83 -3.50 7.90
C TYR A 244 5.00 -2.84 8.66
N PRO A 245 5.39 -3.38 9.82
CA PRO A 245 6.45 -2.80 10.64
C PRO A 245 7.77 -2.74 9.87
N LEU A 246 8.44 -1.58 9.92
CA LEU A 246 9.76 -1.39 9.32
C LEU A 246 10.82 -2.26 10.01
N PRO A 247 11.87 -2.70 9.29
CA PRO A 247 13.00 -3.43 9.88
C PRO A 247 13.72 -2.65 11.00
N ASP A 248 13.60 -1.32 11.00
CA ASP A 248 14.05 -0.44 12.07
C ASP A 248 13.52 -0.85 13.46
N LEU A 249 12.28 -1.37 13.52
CA LEU A 249 11.65 -1.77 14.78
C LEU A 249 12.30 -3.00 15.41
N ILE A 250 13.02 -3.79 14.63
CA ILE A 250 13.83 -4.91 15.12
C ILE A 250 15.32 -4.55 15.23
N GLY A 251 15.67 -3.30 14.93
CA GLY A 251 17.02 -2.76 15.03
C GLY A 251 17.84 -2.77 13.75
N LEU A 252 17.21 -2.94 12.59
CA LEU A 252 17.90 -2.99 11.29
C LEU A 252 17.58 -1.74 10.49
N LYS A 253 18.56 -0.84 10.33
CA LYS A 253 18.48 0.23 9.34
C LYS A 253 18.99 -0.31 8.02
N ILE A 254 18.22 -0.12 6.94
CA ILE A 254 18.53 -0.65 5.61
C ILE A 254 18.92 0.51 4.68
N ASP A 255 19.98 0.35 3.90
CA ASP A 255 20.30 1.33 2.85
C ASP A 255 19.20 1.31 1.79
N ARG A 256 18.44 2.41 1.69
CA ARG A 256 17.34 2.60 0.73
C ARG A 256 17.73 2.44 -0.74
N ARG A 257 19.01 2.57 -1.10
CA ARG A 257 19.50 2.35 -2.48
C ARG A 257 19.72 0.88 -2.80
N SER A 258 20.07 0.07 -1.79
CA SER A 258 20.23 -1.38 -1.97
C SER A 258 18.90 -2.10 -1.75
N GLY A 259 18.11 -1.64 -0.77
CA GLY A 259 16.89 -2.30 -0.29
C GLY A 259 17.12 -3.55 0.58
N ILE A 260 18.36 -4.03 0.74
CA ILE A 260 18.69 -5.24 1.53
C ILE A 260 19.97 -5.17 2.36
N THR A 261 20.87 -4.24 2.07
CA THR A 261 22.09 -4.06 2.83
C THR A 261 21.78 -3.35 4.14
N ILE A 262 22.21 -3.93 5.25
CA ILE A 262 22.10 -3.34 6.57
C ILE A 262 23.08 -2.17 6.66
N SER A 263 22.60 -0.94 6.72
CA SER A 263 23.45 0.23 6.94
C SER A 263 23.88 0.34 8.40
N GLU A 264 22.98 0.01 9.33
CA GLU A 264 23.24 0.06 10.77
C GLU A 264 22.45 -1.05 11.49
N VAL A 265 23.10 -1.64 12.50
CA VAL A 265 22.42 -2.47 13.50
C VAL A 265 22.38 -1.67 14.80
N VAL A 266 21.17 -1.29 15.23
CA VAL A 266 20.97 -0.44 16.42
C VAL A 266 21.49 -1.17 17.65
N ALA A 267 22.38 -0.54 18.42
CA ALA A 267 22.98 -1.13 19.61
C ALA A 267 21.90 -1.54 20.63
N GLY A 268 22.04 -2.73 21.21
CA GLY A 268 21.09 -3.26 22.19
C GLY A 268 19.72 -3.65 21.62
N SER A 269 19.53 -3.64 20.30
CA SER A 269 18.29 -4.08 19.64
C SER A 269 18.14 -5.61 19.58
N PRO A 270 16.95 -6.15 19.22
CA PRO A 270 16.78 -7.56 18.90
C PRO A 270 17.77 -8.09 17.87
N ALA A 271 17.98 -7.36 16.77
CA ALA A 271 18.92 -7.73 15.71
C ALA A 271 20.38 -7.77 16.21
N ALA A 272 20.80 -6.78 17.00
CA ALA A 272 22.14 -6.75 17.59
C ALA A 272 22.39 -7.97 18.50
N ARG A 273 21.42 -8.30 19.36
CA ARG A 273 21.51 -9.49 20.24
C ARG A 273 21.58 -10.80 19.47
N ALA A 274 20.96 -10.86 18.30
CA ALA A 274 21.04 -12.02 17.42
C ALA A 274 22.37 -12.12 16.66
N GLY A 275 23.18 -11.05 16.66
CA GLY A 275 24.49 -11.01 16.03
C GLY A 275 24.47 -10.73 14.52
N LEU A 276 23.44 -10.03 14.03
CA LEU A 276 23.44 -9.42 12.69
C LEU A 276 24.44 -8.25 12.66
N GLN A 277 25.00 -7.97 11.49
CA GLN A 277 26.11 -7.03 11.31
C GLN A 277 25.77 -5.92 10.32
N SER A 278 26.33 -4.73 10.52
CA SER A 278 26.29 -3.67 9.50
C SER A 278 27.15 -4.06 8.30
N GLY A 279 26.71 -3.67 7.10
CA GLY A 279 27.37 -3.90 5.82
C GLY A 279 27.15 -5.28 5.22
N GLU A 280 26.35 -6.15 5.83
CA GLU A 280 25.89 -7.40 5.21
C GLU A 280 24.52 -7.24 4.54
N ASP A 281 24.21 -8.14 3.62
CA ASP A 281 22.93 -8.19 2.94
C ASP A 281 22.00 -9.19 3.63
N ILE A 282 20.73 -8.83 3.76
CA ILE A 282 19.68 -9.75 4.17
C ILE A 282 19.28 -10.60 2.97
N LEU A 283 19.58 -11.90 3.03
CA LEU A 283 19.31 -12.85 1.95
C LEU A 283 17.90 -13.43 2.07
N THR A 284 17.56 -13.94 3.25
CA THR A 284 16.23 -14.49 3.53
C THR A 284 15.68 -14.02 4.87
N MET A 285 14.35 -13.96 4.98
CA MET A 285 13.67 -13.87 6.27
C MET A 285 12.54 -14.89 6.32
N ASN A 286 12.46 -15.68 7.40
CA ASN A 286 11.56 -16.83 7.53
C ASN A 286 11.59 -17.74 6.29
N GLY A 287 12.79 -18.02 5.77
CA GLY A 287 13.00 -18.86 4.59
C GLY A 287 12.62 -18.23 3.24
N GLN A 288 12.10 -16.99 3.22
CA GLN A 288 11.73 -16.28 2.00
C GLN A 288 12.87 -15.40 1.51
N ALA A 289 13.21 -15.49 0.22
CA ALA A 289 14.19 -14.59 -0.39
C ALA A 289 13.75 -13.13 -0.25
N ILE A 290 14.66 -12.23 0.15
CA ILE A 290 14.35 -10.81 0.35
C ILE A 290 14.92 -9.99 -0.81
N ALA A 291 14.04 -9.24 -1.47
CA ALA A 291 14.40 -8.36 -2.57
C ALA A 291 14.16 -6.87 -2.24
N SER A 292 13.59 -6.52 -1.09
CA SER A 292 13.41 -5.12 -0.70
C SER A 292 13.03 -4.96 0.78
N ILE A 293 12.98 -3.71 1.24
CA ILE A 293 12.40 -3.35 2.55
C ILE A 293 10.93 -3.76 2.63
N ALA A 294 10.16 -3.65 1.54
CA ALA A 294 8.76 -4.04 1.50
C ALA A 294 8.56 -5.57 1.68
N ASP A 295 9.51 -6.39 1.25
CA ASP A 295 9.52 -7.82 1.56
C ASP A 295 9.80 -8.07 3.05
N MET A 296 10.69 -7.30 3.67
CA MET A 296 10.95 -7.41 5.12
C MET A 296 9.69 -7.05 5.92
N GLN A 297 9.03 -5.94 5.56
CA GLN A 297 7.76 -5.54 6.17
C GLN A 297 6.67 -6.60 5.97
N TRP A 298 6.63 -7.22 4.79
CA TRP A 298 5.72 -8.33 4.50
C TRP A 298 5.94 -9.51 5.47
N VAL A 299 7.20 -9.93 5.66
CA VAL A 299 7.54 -11.04 6.57
C VAL A 299 7.25 -10.70 8.03
N LEU A 300 7.50 -9.45 8.45
CA LEU A 300 7.26 -9.01 9.83
C LEU A 300 5.76 -8.76 10.11
N HIS A 301 4.96 -8.39 9.12
CA HIS A 301 3.56 -8.00 9.31
C HIS A 301 2.69 -9.05 10.04
N PRO A 302 2.72 -10.36 9.70
CA PRO A 302 1.87 -11.36 10.36
C PRO A 302 2.38 -11.81 11.74
N LEU A 303 3.57 -11.37 12.17
CA LEU A 303 4.15 -11.81 13.44
C LEU A 303 3.40 -11.22 14.65
N ASP A 304 3.24 -12.04 15.70
CA ASP A 304 2.59 -11.63 16.94
C ASP A 304 3.28 -10.41 17.61
N GLY A 305 2.49 -9.54 18.25
CA GLY A 305 2.96 -8.30 18.86
C GLY A 305 3.55 -8.43 20.26
N GLU A 306 3.32 -9.58 20.93
CA GLU A 306 3.75 -9.84 22.30
C GLU A 306 5.01 -10.68 22.37
N ASN A 307 5.04 -11.78 21.60
CA ASN A 307 6.18 -12.69 21.54
C ASN A 307 6.30 -13.33 20.15
N ALA A 308 7.31 -12.92 19.40
CA ALA A 308 7.56 -13.44 18.07
C ALA A 308 9.03 -13.75 17.84
N THR A 309 9.29 -14.61 16.86
CA THR A 309 10.63 -14.86 16.33
C THR A 309 10.62 -14.65 14.84
N VAL A 310 11.70 -14.06 14.33
CA VAL A 310 11.98 -14.02 12.89
C VAL A 310 13.35 -14.63 12.65
N GLU A 311 13.40 -15.60 11.74
CA GLU A 311 14.66 -16.13 11.23
C GLU A 311 15.17 -15.21 10.13
N ILE A 312 16.43 -14.80 10.20
CA ILE A 312 17.06 -13.93 9.21
C ILE A 312 18.38 -14.59 8.78
N GLU A 313 18.59 -14.74 7.48
CA GLU A 313 19.85 -15.19 6.92
C GLU A 313 20.60 -13.98 6.34
N GLY A 314 21.68 -13.58 7.01
CA GLY A 314 22.57 -12.52 6.55
C GLY A 314 23.75 -13.09 5.75
N SER A 315 24.26 -12.33 4.78
CA SER A 315 25.34 -12.77 3.89
C SER A 315 26.69 -13.03 4.58
N ARG A 316 26.87 -12.57 5.82
CA ARG A 316 28.08 -12.81 6.62
C ARG A 316 27.80 -13.55 7.92
N SER A 317 26.69 -13.20 8.57
CA SER A 317 26.33 -13.72 9.89
C SER A 317 25.63 -15.09 9.83
N GLY A 318 25.21 -15.51 8.63
CA GLY A 318 24.44 -16.73 8.40
C GLY A 318 23.04 -16.64 8.99
N ARG A 319 22.43 -17.80 9.28
CA ARG A 319 21.09 -17.89 9.87
C ARG A 319 21.09 -17.46 11.34
N LYS A 320 20.30 -16.44 11.67
CA LYS A 320 20.07 -15.91 13.01
C LYS A 320 18.59 -15.96 13.38
N THR A 321 18.30 -16.22 14.66
CA THR A 321 16.95 -16.10 15.20
C THR A 321 16.85 -14.81 16.01
N VAL A 322 16.06 -13.86 15.53
CA VAL A 322 15.78 -12.60 16.23
C VAL A 322 14.51 -12.79 17.08
N ARG A 323 14.63 -12.58 18.39
CA ARG A 323 13.50 -12.67 19.34
C ARG A 323 12.91 -11.29 19.61
N LEU A 324 11.60 -11.16 19.43
CA LEU A 324 10.83 -9.92 19.53
C LEU A 324 9.89 -10.01 20.74
N GLY A 325 10.00 -9.04 21.65
CA GLY A 325 9.18 -8.97 22.86
C GLY A 325 8.05 -7.95 22.75
N SER A 326 7.27 -7.84 23.82
CA SER A 326 6.06 -7.02 23.84
C SER A 326 6.31 -5.58 23.39
N GLY A 327 5.45 -5.10 22.50
CA GLY A 327 5.46 -3.73 22.01
C GLY A 327 6.45 -3.46 20.87
N TRP A 328 7.15 -4.47 20.34
CA TRP A 328 8.08 -4.28 19.20
C TRP A 328 7.40 -3.69 17.95
N ARG A 329 6.09 -3.87 17.79
CA ARG A 329 5.32 -3.32 16.66
C ARG A 329 4.99 -1.84 16.82
N LYS A 330 5.17 -1.25 18.01
CA LYS A 330 4.75 0.13 18.27
C LYS A 330 5.58 1.10 17.45
N HIS A 331 4.92 1.82 16.56
CA HIS A 331 5.51 2.88 15.73
C HIS A 331 4.49 3.97 15.44
N ASP A 332 4.97 5.09 14.92
CA ASP A 332 4.11 6.15 14.42
C ASP A 332 3.42 5.71 13.12
N PHE A 333 2.10 5.48 13.22
CA PHE A 333 1.23 5.12 12.10
C PHE A 333 0.34 6.28 11.67
N SER A 334 0.53 7.48 12.21
CA SER A 334 -0.36 8.64 12.02
C SER A 334 -0.55 9.06 10.55
N TRP A 335 0.38 8.68 9.68
CA TRP A 335 0.31 8.90 8.24
C TRP A 335 -0.66 7.98 7.50
N ARG A 336 -1.09 6.85 8.10
CA ARG A 336 -1.90 5.81 7.44
C ARG A 336 -3.32 6.29 7.18
N GLY A 337 -3.77 6.27 5.92
CA GLY A 337 -5.14 6.67 5.56
C GLY A 337 -6.21 5.80 6.23
N SER A 338 -5.93 4.52 6.45
CA SER A 338 -6.86 3.54 7.03
C SER A 338 -7.24 3.81 8.50
N MET A 339 -6.53 4.72 9.17
CA MET A 339 -6.88 5.15 10.52
C MET A 339 -8.02 6.17 10.54
N TRP A 340 -8.29 6.87 9.43
CA TRP A 340 -9.28 7.94 9.39
C TRP A 340 -10.69 7.44 9.72
N ASN A 341 -11.01 6.21 9.30
CA ASN A 341 -12.31 5.59 9.56
C ASN A 341 -12.32 4.69 10.81
N ALA A 342 -11.17 4.45 11.44
CA ALA A 342 -11.08 3.66 12.67
C ALA A 342 -11.62 4.47 13.87
N PRO A 343 -12.24 3.81 14.87
CA PRO A 343 -12.76 4.49 16.04
C PRO A 343 -11.68 4.83 17.07
N PRO A 344 -11.91 5.85 17.92
CA PRO A 344 -13.01 6.80 17.85
C PRO A 344 -12.74 7.91 16.80
N ARG A 345 -13.80 8.38 16.14
CA ARG A 345 -13.76 9.47 15.16
C ARG A 345 -14.25 10.78 15.76
N LEU A 346 -13.33 11.72 15.98
CA LEU A 346 -13.65 13.04 16.52
C LEU A 346 -14.48 13.89 15.55
N GLN A 347 -14.17 13.80 14.25
CA GLN A 347 -14.82 14.55 13.16
C GLN A 347 -14.64 16.08 13.27
N ILE A 348 -13.44 16.48 13.66
CA ILE A 348 -13.02 17.88 13.85
C ILE A 348 -11.71 18.06 13.10
N TRP A 349 -11.58 19.14 12.33
CA TRP A 349 -10.31 19.52 11.72
C TRP A 349 -9.49 20.34 12.70
N LEU A 350 -8.33 19.79 13.09
CA LEU A 350 -7.45 20.29 14.14
C LEU A 350 -6.04 20.62 13.59
N PRO A 351 -5.89 21.52 12.61
CA PRO A 351 -4.58 21.91 12.09
C PRO A 351 -3.72 22.56 13.17
N GLU A 352 -2.41 22.36 13.06
CA GLU A 352 -1.41 22.87 14.00
C GLU A 352 -1.25 24.38 13.83
N LEU A 353 -0.98 25.06 14.94
CA LEU A 353 -0.48 26.43 14.93
C LEU A 353 1.03 26.44 14.66
N THR A 354 1.51 27.49 14.00
CA THR A 354 2.95 27.70 13.77
C THR A 354 3.69 28.01 15.08
N ALA A 355 5.02 27.92 15.07
CA ALA A 355 5.86 28.30 16.19
C ALA A 355 5.64 29.76 16.64
N ASP A 356 5.43 30.68 15.69
CA ASP A 356 5.16 32.09 16.02
C ASP A 356 3.77 32.28 16.64
N GLN A 357 2.76 31.56 16.14
CA GLN A 357 1.41 31.59 16.68
C GLN A 357 1.35 31.04 18.10
N THR A 358 1.99 29.89 18.35
CA THR A 358 2.09 29.29 19.69
C THR A 358 2.87 30.17 20.67
N LYS A 359 3.96 30.80 20.23
CA LYS A 359 4.71 31.79 21.01
C LYS A 359 3.85 33.01 21.36
N ALA A 360 3.05 33.51 20.43
CA ALA A 360 2.14 34.64 20.68
C ALA A 360 1.04 34.32 21.71
N LEU A 361 0.71 33.03 21.91
CA LEU A 361 -0.19 32.56 22.96
C LEU A 361 0.49 32.42 24.34
N GLY A 362 1.80 32.65 24.43
CA GLY A 362 2.57 32.53 25.67
C GLY A 362 2.73 31.09 26.16
N LEU A 363 2.65 30.11 25.25
CA LEU A 363 2.87 28.70 25.58
C LEU A 363 4.35 28.41 25.85
N PRO A 364 4.68 27.46 26.74
CA PRO A 364 6.06 27.02 26.97
C PRO A 364 6.75 26.56 25.69
N VAL A 365 8.07 26.73 25.64
CA VAL A 365 8.87 26.25 24.50
C VAL A 365 8.70 24.73 24.35
N GLY A 366 8.35 24.30 23.13
CA GLY A 366 8.12 22.90 22.80
C GLY A 366 6.65 22.46 22.92
N ASP A 367 5.78 23.26 23.55
CA ASP A 367 4.35 23.02 23.53
C ASP A 367 3.75 23.58 22.24
N GLY A 368 2.97 22.74 21.56
CA GLY A 368 2.18 23.07 20.39
C GLY A 368 0.74 23.41 20.75
N ALA A 369 -0.06 23.67 19.71
CA ALA A 369 -1.50 23.84 19.85
C ALA A 369 -2.20 23.49 18.54
N LEU A 370 -3.45 23.02 18.64
CA LEU A 370 -4.29 22.71 17.49
C LEU A 370 -5.49 23.65 17.46
N GLU A 371 -5.75 24.28 16.32
CA GLU A 371 -6.94 25.11 16.13
C GLU A 371 -8.14 24.26 15.75
N VAL A 372 -9.27 24.42 16.42
CA VAL A 372 -10.56 23.88 15.97
C VAL A 372 -11.01 24.68 14.76
N ARG A 373 -10.56 24.28 13.56
CA ARG A 373 -10.83 25.06 12.34
C ARG A 373 -12.18 24.73 11.72
N TRP A 374 -12.65 23.51 11.90
CA TRP A 374 -13.97 23.08 11.44
C TRP A 374 -14.49 21.91 12.27
N ILE A 375 -15.80 21.91 12.55
CA ILE A 375 -16.50 20.80 13.20
C ILE A 375 -17.50 20.20 12.20
N ASN A 376 -17.34 18.92 11.85
CA ASN A 376 -18.24 18.26 10.92
C ASN A 376 -19.57 17.89 11.58
N MET A 377 -20.61 18.68 11.30
CA MET A 377 -21.95 18.50 11.88
C MET A 377 -22.77 17.37 11.21
N GLU A 378 -22.31 16.80 10.09
CA GLU A 378 -23.01 15.71 9.40
C GLU A 378 -22.94 14.39 10.17
N GLY A 379 -21.88 14.15 10.94
CA GLY A 379 -21.73 12.95 11.72
C GLY A 379 -21.80 13.16 13.24
N PRO A 380 -21.95 12.06 14.01
CA PRO A 380 -22.27 12.12 15.43
C PRO A 380 -21.13 12.72 16.27
N GLY A 381 -19.86 12.43 15.94
CA GLY A 381 -18.71 12.95 16.69
C GLY A 381 -18.65 14.47 16.72
N GLY A 382 -18.82 15.13 15.56
CA GLY A 382 -18.79 16.60 15.51
C GLY A 382 -20.00 17.25 16.17
N ARG A 383 -21.20 16.66 16.01
CA ARG A 383 -22.40 17.11 16.75
C ARG A 383 -22.22 17.02 18.26
N GLN A 384 -21.67 15.91 18.73
CA GLN A 384 -21.41 15.71 20.16
C GLN A 384 -20.34 16.67 20.67
N ALA A 385 -19.25 16.88 19.93
CA ALA A 385 -18.22 17.84 20.32
C ALA A 385 -18.77 19.28 20.44
N LYS A 386 -19.67 19.67 19.52
CA LYS A 386 -20.38 20.95 19.59
C LYS A 386 -21.31 21.02 20.80
N ALA A 387 -22.06 19.95 21.08
CA ALA A 387 -22.95 19.85 22.24
C ALA A 387 -22.19 19.91 23.58
N ASP A 388 -21.00 19.31 23.63
CA ASP A 388 -20.09 19.35 24.78
C ASP A 388 -19.35 20.70 24.92
N GLY A 389 -19.62 21.65 24.02
CA GLY A 389 -19.22 23.04 24.17
C GLY A 389 -17.97 23.44 23.41
N LEU A 390 -17.38 22.57 22.57
CA LEU A 390 -16.31 22.94 21.66
C LEU A 390 -16.82 23.87 20.56
N GLN A 391 -16.02 24.86 20.18
CA GLN A 391 -16.35 25.86 19.17
C GLN A 391 -15.21 26.00 18.16
N GLU A 392 -15.56 26.41 16.94
CA GLU A 392 -14.55 26.82 15.97
C GLU A 392 -13.75 28.00 16.51
N LYS A 393 -12.45 28.04 16.17
CA LYS A 393 -11.42 28.95 16.69
C LYS A 393 -10.99 28.71 18.14
N ASP A 394 -11.53 27.72 18.82
CA ASP A 394 -10.90 27.23 20.04
C ASP A 394 -9.49 26.73 19.72
N ILE A 395 -8.54 27.01 20.61
CA ILE A 395 -7.17 26.51 20.48
C ILE A 395 -6.96 25.43 21.53
N VAL A 396 -6.85 24.18 21.12
CA VAL A 396 -6.54 23.04 22.01
C VAL A 396 -5.07 23.12 22.39
N ILE A 397 -4.79 23.27 23.68
CA ILE A 397 -3.42 23.40 24.23
C ILE A 397 -3.02 22.23 25.11
N ALA A 398 -3.98 21.44 25.61
CA ALA A 398 -3.71 20.17 26.28
C ALA A 398 -4.84 19.16 26.03
N ALA A 399 -4.50 17.88 26.11
CA ALA A 399 -5.45 16.78 26.15
C ALA A 399 -5.03 15.81 27.25
N ASP A 400 -6.00 15.34 28.04
CA ASP A 400 -5.72 14.47 29.20
C ASP A 400 -4.70 15.06 30.19
N GLY A 401 -4.81 16.38 30.40
CA GLY A 401 -3.90 17.15 31.25
C GLY A 401 -2.46 17.27 30.71
N GLN A 402 -2.15 16.70 29.54
CA GLN A 402 -0.84 16.78 28.91
C GLN A 402 -0.82 17.87 27.83
N PRO A 403 0.20 18.75 27.81
CA PRO A 403 0.36 19.72 26.73
C PRO A 403 0.41 19.05 25.36
N ILE A 404 -0.19 19.68 24.36
CA ILE A 404 -0.08 19.20 22.99
C ILE A 404 1.38 19.32 22.54
N ARG A 405 2.00 18.20 22.15
CA ARG A 405 3.36 18.14 21.58
C ARG A 405 3.40 17.26 20.33
N MET A 406 2.28 17.22 19.63
CA MET A 406 2.03 16.34 18.51
C MET A 406 1.23 17.10 17.46
N ASP A 407 1.41 16.70 16.20
CA ASP A 407 0.63 17.25 15.10
C ASP A 407 -0.82 16.68 15.09
N SER A 408 -1.66 17.15 14.17
CA SER A 408 -3.05 16.73 14.03
C SER A 408 -3.20 15.23 13.74
N LYS A 409 -2.30 14.68 12.92
CA LYS A 409 -2.31 13.26 12.56
C LYS A 409 -1.94 12.43 13.78
N GLN A 410 -0.87 12.80 14.48
CA GLN A 410 -0.40 12.16 15.69
C GLN A 410 -1.43 12.27 16.82
N PHE A 411 -2.14 13.40 16.94
CA PHE A 411 -3.25 13.56 17.87
C PHE A 411 -4.37 12.56 17.59
N SER A 412 -4.75 12.38 16.31
CA SER A 412 -5.73 11.38 15.91
C SER A 412 -5.26 9.95 16.20
N ALA A 413 -3.98 9.64 16.00
CA ALA A 413 -3.41 8.33 16.34
C ALA A 413 -3.39 8.08 17.84
N TRP A 414 -2.92 9.05 18.63
CA TRP A 414 -2.91 9.03 20.09
C TRP A 414 -4.32 8.82 20.65
N LEU A 415 -5.32 9.54 20.13
CA LEU A 415 -6.72 9.38 20.52
C LEU A 415 -7.20 7.93 20.36
N LYS A 416 -6.88 7.28 19.23
CA LYS A 416 -7.31 5.91 18.93
C LYS A 416 -6.62 4.84 19.77
N LEU A 417 -5.37 5.10 20.18
CA LEU A 417 -4.66 4.21 21.08
C LEU A 417 -5.22 4.28 22.50
N ASN A 418 -5.52 5.48 22.99
CA ASN A 418 -5.77 5.72 24.41
C ASN A 418 -7.26 5.78 24.78
N TYR A 419 -8.14 6.03 23.81
CA TYR A 419 -9.58 6.18 24.07
C TYR A 419 -10.43 5.18 23.28
N ARG A 420 -11.67 5.02 23.75
CA ARG A 420 -12.74 4.20 23.16
C ARG A 420 -14.01 5.02 23.07
N VAL A 421 -14.90 4.59 22.16
CA VAL A 421 -16.27 5.13 22.07
C VAL A 421 -16.97 4.97 23.43
N GLY A 422 -17.68 6.01 23.86
CA GLY A 422 -18.34 6.13 25.16
C GLY A 422 -17.47 6.76 26.26
N GLN A 423 -16.15 6.89 26.05
CA GLN A 423 -15.28 7.61 26.99
C GLN A 423 -15.31 9.12 26.74
N LYS A 424 -14.93 9.89 27.76
CA LYS A 424 -14.81 11.34 27.68
C LYS A 424 -13.34 11.74 27.48
N LEU A 425 -13.07 12.56 26.46
CA LEU A 425 -11.78 13.17 26.19
C LEU A 425 -11.72 14.55 26.85
N PRO A 426 -10.96 14.72 27.95
CA PRO A 426 -10.69 16.03 28.53
C PRO A 426 -9.72 16.82 27.64
N LEU A 427 -10.10 18.06 27.33
CA LEU A 427 -9.30 19.03 26.59
C LEU A 427 -9.20 20.33 27.38
N THR A 428 -8.00 20.89 27.43
CA THR A 428 -7.79 22.29 27.83
C THR A 428 -7.68 23.13 26.57
N ILE A 429 -8.54 24.13 26.45
CA ILE A 429 -8.59 25.05 25.31
C ILE A 429 -8.33 26.49 25.73
N LEU A 430 -7.89 27.31 24.77
CA LEU A 430 -7.98 28.76 24.84
C LEU A 430 -9.15 29.24 23.99
N ARG A 431 -10.04 30.02 24.60
CA ARG A 431 -11.12 30.73 23.92
C ARG A 431 -11.03 32.20 24.30
N ASN A 432 -10.83 33.07 23.30
CA ASN A 432 -10.62 34.51 23.51
C ASN A 432 -9.50 34.80 24.54
N GLY A 433 -8.40 34.03 24.47
CA GLY A 433 -7.27 34.13 25.39
C GLY A 433 -7.48 33.55 26.79
N GLN A 434 -8.68 33.07 27.12
CA GLN A 434 -8.98 32.47 28.42
C GLN A 434 -8.89 30.95 28.36
N ARG A 435 -8.23 30.34 29.35
CA ARG A 435 -8.20 28.88 29.53
C ARG A 435 -9.58 28.36 29.94
N ARG A 436 -10.01 27.27 29.31
CA ARG A 436 -11.25 26.56 29.65
C ARG A 436 -11.02 25.06 29.53
N GLU A 437 -11.66 24.30 30.41
CA GLU A 437 -11.74 22.86 30.30
C GLU A 437 -13.01 22.47 29.55
N VAL A 438 -12.88 21.54 28.62
CA VAL A 438 -13.98 20.94 27.88
C VAL A 438 -13.80 19.42 27.92
N SER A 439 -14.89 18.67 28.02
CA SER A 439 -14.83 17.22 28.11
C SER A 439 -15.74 16.61 27.04
N LEU A 440 -15.15 16.11 25.96
CA LEU A 440 -15.90 15.61 24.80
C LEU A 440 -16.27 14.14 24.99
N LEU A 441 -17.56 13.81 24.94
CA LEU A 441 -18.00 12.41 24.86
C LEU A 441 -17.71 11.87 23.46
N LEU A 442 -16.94 10.78 23.37
CA LEU A 442 -16.60 10.15 22.10
C LEU A 442 -17.75 9.25 21.63
N VAL A 443 -18.37 9.58 20.50
CA VAL A 443 -19.53 8.86 19.93
C VAL A 443 -19.30 8.53 18.45
N GLU A 444 -20.00 7.52 17.94
CA GLU A 444 -19.88 7.06 16.54
C GLU A 444 -21.19 6.71 15.84
#